data_AF-A0A5J4QHK3-F1
#
_entry.id   AF-A0A5J4QHK3-F1
#
_cell.length_a   1.000
_cell.length_b   1.000
_cell.length_c   1.000
_cell.angle_alpha   90.00
_cell.angle_beta   90.00
_cell.angle_gamma   90.00
#
_symmetry.space_group_name_H-M   'P 1'
#
loop_
_entity.id
_entity.type
_entity.pdbx_description
1 polymer ?
#
loop_
_entity_poly.entity_id
_entity_poly.type
_entity_poly.pdbx_seq_one_letter_code
_entity_poly.pdbx_strand_id
1 'polypeptide(L)'
;SKTKCDSLAISIGTSHGANKFKPEQCTRNADGTLVPPPLRFDVLEGVEKKLPGFPIVLHGSSSVPQEEIATINKYGGALKDAIGIPEEELRRAAASAVCKINIDSDSRLAMTASVREVFATKPAEFDPRKYLGPARDNMKKLYIHKIENVLGSANKLG
;
A
#
# COMPACT_ATOMS: atom_id res chain seq x y z
N SER A 1 12.15 -25.70 13.60
CA SER A 1 11.74 -25.93 12.20
C SER A 1 10.61 -26.97 12.06
N LYS A 2 9.44 -26.76 12.70
CA LYS A 2 8.34 -27.75 12.64
C LYS A 2 7.61 -27.78 11.30
N THR A 3 7.44 -26.63 10.66
CA THR A 3 6.62 -26.45 9.45
C THR A 3 7.40 -26.54 8.15
N LYS A 4 8.73 -26.35 8.19
CA LYS A 4 9.62 -26.27 7.02
C LYS A 4 9.17 -25.22 5.96
N CYS A 5 8.54 -24.12 6.38
CA CYS A 5 8.22 -23.03 5.47
C CYS A 5 9.49 -22.29 5.03
N ASP A 6 9.44 -21.69 3.83
CA ASP A 6 10.56 -20.94 3.25
C ASP A 6 10.56 -19.45 3.63
N SER A 7 9.42 -18.95 4.10
CA SER A 7 9.26 -17.58 4.59
C SER A 7 8.23 -17.51 5.70
N LEU A 8 8.26 -16.44 6.48
CA LEU A 8 7.37 -16.24 7.63
C LEU A 8 6.69 -14.88 7.55
N ALA A 9 5.37 -14.88 7.43
CA ALA A 9 4.58 -13.68 7.64
C ALA A 9 4.45 -13.38 9.13
N ILE A 10 4.72 -12.14 9.54
CA ILE A 10 4.61 -11.69 10.93
C ILE A 10 3.58 -10.57 11.06
N SER A 11 3.06 -10.36 12.27
CA SER A 11 2.19 -9.24 12.60
C SER A 11 2.96 -8.18 13.37
N ILE A 12 3.04 -6.97 12.80
CA ILE A 12 3.72 -5.81 13.42
C ILE A 12 2.82 -4.57 13.44
N GLY A 13 1.50 -4.77 13.50
CA GLY A 13 0.50 -3.68 13.53
C GLY A 13 -0.23 -3.44 12.20
N THR A 14 -0.07 -4.33 11.22
CA THR A 14 -0.70 -4.23 9.90
C THR A 14 -2.07 -4.92 9.85
N SER A 15 -2.98 -4.43 9.00
CA SER A 15 -4.27 -5.08 8.70
C SER A 15 -4.66 -4.95 7.22
N HIS A 16 -5.60 -5.78 6.76
CA HIS A 16 -6.07 -5.78 5.37
C HIS A 16 -7.08 -4.66 5.09
N GLY A 17 -7.21 -4.27 3.81
CA GLY A 17 -8.14 -3.21 3.38
C GLY A 17 -7.54 -1.81 3.44
N ALA A 18 -8.37 -0.81 3.11
CA ALA A 18 -8.00 0.61 3.03
C ALA A 18 -8.12 1.36 4.38
N ASN A 19 -8.83 0.80 5.35
CA ASN A 19 -8.99 1.36 6.69
C ASN A 19 -8.15 0.54 7.67
N LYS A 20 -6.82 0.69 7.58
CA LYS A 20 -5.91 -0.20 8.33
C LYS A 20 -5.89 0.08 9.82
N PHE A 21 -6.13 1.34 10.15
CA PHE A 21 -6.16 1.88 11.49
C PHE A 21 -7.50 2.57 11.68
N LYS A 22 -8.06 2.47 12.89
CA LYS A 22 -9.22 3.29 13.22
C LYS A 22 -8.76 4.74 13.44
N PRO A 23 -9.61 5.74 13.17
CA PRO A 23 -9.26 7.15 13.38
C PRO A 23 -8.77 7.43 14.81
N GLU A 24 -9.31 6.74 15.82
CA GLU A 24 -8.94 6.93 17.22
C GLU A 24 -7.52 6.45 17.54
N GLN A 25 -6.92 5.63 16.66
CA GLN A 25 -5.54 5.15 16.79
C GLN A 25 -4.54 6.11 16.13
N CYS A 26 -5.03 7.06 15.34
CA CYS A 26 -4.20 7.94 14.51
C CYS A 26 -4.09 9.33 15.15
N THR A 27 -2.98 10.00 14.90
CA THR A 27 -2.83 11.44 15.15
C THR A 27 -3.22 12.21 13.88
N ARG A 28 -3.31 13.54 13.95
CA ARG A 28 -3.43 14.39 12.75
C ARG A 28 -2.16 15.22 12.59
N ASN A 29 -1.63 15.26 11.38
CA ASN A 29 -0.55 16.18 11.02
C ASN A 29 -1.11 17.61 10.78
N ALA A 30 -0.24 18.55 10.41
CA ALA A 30 -0.59 19.95 10.20
C ALA A 30 -1.61 20.20 9.08
N ASP A 31 -1.70 19.30 8.10
CA ASP A 31 -2.67 19.38 7.00
C ASP A 31 -4.02 18.69 7.32
N GLY A 32 -4.15 18.13 8.53
CA GLY A 32 -5.36 17.46 9.00
C GLY A 32 -5.48 16.01 8.57
N THR A 33 -4.50 15.44 7.87
CA THR A 33 -4.45 14.02 7.48
C THR A 33 -4.17 13.14 8.69
N LEU A 34 -4.83 11.99 8.73
CA LEU A 34 -4.62 10.99 9.79
C LEU A 34 -3.28 10.28 9.60
N VAL A 35 -2.45 10.31 10.63
CA VAL A 35 -1.16 9.64 10.71
C VAL A 35 -1.30 8.42 11.61
N PRO A 36 -1.09 7.20 11.11
CA PRO A 36 -1.23 5.99 11.90
C PRO A 36 -0.09 5.82 12.92
N PRO A 37 -0.28 4.95 13.93
CA PRO A 37 0.81 4.57 14.82
C PRO A 37 1.90 3.81 14.04
N PRO A 38 3.16 3.92 14.46
CA PRO A 38 4.26 3.26 13.77
C PRO A 38 4.16 1.74 13.85
N LEU A 39 4.69 1.08 12.82
CA LEU A 39 4.92 -0.36 12.82
C LEU A 39 5.81 -0.75 14.00
N ARG A 40 5.53 -1.94 14.54
CA ARG A 40 6.27 -2.53 15.66
C ARG A 40 7.62 -3.08 15.22
N PHE A 41 8.54 -2.18 14.89
CA PHE A 41 9.92 -2.51 14.51
C PHE A 41 10.66 -3.28 15.61
N ASP A 42 10.34 -3.05 16.87
CA ASP A 42 10.86 -3.83 18.00
C ASP A 42 10.54 -5.33 17.89
N VAL A 43 9.35 -5.67 17.39
CA VAL A 43 8.94 -7.05 17.12
C VAL A 43 9.71 -7.61 15.92
N LEU A 44 9.84 -6.83 14.84
CA LEU A 44 10.62 -7.24 13.65
C LEU A 44 12.07 -7.53 14.03
N GLU A 45 12.75 -6.62 14.73
CA GLU A 45 14.13 -6.80 15.22
C GLU A 45 14.26 -8.02 16.15
N GLY A 46 13.25 -8.27 16.98
CA GLY A 46 13.20 -9.46 17.84
C GLY A 46 13.08 -10.77 17.05
N VAL A 47 12.33 -10.76 15.93
CA VAL A 47 12.22 -11.89 15.01
C VAL A 47 13.53 -12.11 14.27
N GLU A 48 14.16 -11.05 13.76
CA GLU A 48 15.44 -11.11 13.05
C GLU A 48 16.56 -11.72 13.90
N LYS A 49 16.64 -11.34 15.18
CA LYS A 49 17.60 -11.93 16.13
C LYS A 49 17.36 -13.43 16.35
N LYS A 50 16.10 -13.87 16.35
CA LYS A 50 15.73 -15.28 16.57
C LYS A 50 15.84 -16.12 15.29
N LEU A 51 15.67 -15.51 14.13
CA LEU A 51 15.69 -16.15 12.82
C LEU A 51 16.63 -15.40 11.85
N PRO A 52 17.95 -15.39 12.10
CA PRO A 52 18.89 -14.65 11.27
C PRO A 52 18.85 -15.10 9.81
N GLY A 53 18.69 -14.16 8.89
CA GLY A 53 18.65 -14.42 7.44
C GLY A 53 17.39 -15.13 6.95
N PHE A 54 16.39 -15.38 7.81
CA PHE A 54 15.15 -16.02 7.40
C PHE A 54 14.21 -15.03 6.71
N PRO A 55 13.64 -15.35 5.53
CA PRO A 55 12.82 -14.41 4.77
C PRO A 55 11.51 -14.02 5.50
N ILE A 56 11.33 -12.72 5.77
CA ILE A 56 10.12 -12.19 6.44
C ILE A 56 9.15 -11.58 5.43
N VAL A 57 7.85 -11.78 5.67
CA VAL A 57 6.76 -11.26 4.83
C VAL A 57 5.88 -10.30 5.65
N LEU A 58 5.54 -9.15 5.07
CA LEU A 58 4.54 -8.24 5.62
C LEU A 58 3.22 -8.33 4.84
N HIS A 59 2.13 -8.49 5.58
CA HIS A 59 0.77 -8.52 5.04
C HIS A 59 0.08 -7.19 5.24
N GLY A 60 -0.97 -6.93 4.45
CA GLY A 60 -1.82 -5.75 4.64
C GLY A 60 -1.05 -4.44 4.54
N SER A 61 -0.09 -4.34 3.61
CA SER A 61 0.93 -3.30 3.62
C SER A 61 0.75 -2.18 2.59
N SER A 62 -0.47 -2.02 2.08
CA SER A 62 -0.88 -0.89 1.23
C SER A 62 -0.63 0.46 1.94
N SER A 63 -0.11 1.47 1.24
CA SER A 63 0.10 2.82 1.81
C SER A 63 -1.11 3.75 1.67
N VAL A 64 -2.08 3.38 0.83
CA VAL A 64 -3.34 4.10 0.59
C VAL A 64 -3.05 5.53 0.10
N PRO A 65 -2.72 5.69 -1.20
CA PRO A 65 -2.34 6.98 -1.77
C PRO A 65 -3.49 8.00 -1.67
N GLN A 66 -3.23 9.12 -1.00
CA GLN A 66 -4.27 10.12 -0.73
C GLN A 66 -4.74 10.85 -2.00
N GLU A 67 -3.88 10.97 -3.02
CA GLU A 67 -4.26 11.51 -4.33
C GLU A 67 -5.34 10.69 -5.04
N GLU A 68 -5.29 9.36 -4.89
CA GLU A 68 -6.27 8.45 -5.48
C GLU A 68 -7.60 8.56 -4.72
N ILE A 69 -7.56 8.69 -3.39
CA ILE A 69 -8.75 8.95 -2.57
C ILE A 69 -9.39 10.28 -2.96
N ALA A 70 -8.59 11.34 -3.09
CA ALA A 70 -9.07 12.65 -3.49
C ALA A 70 -9.75 12.59 -4.87
N THR A 71 -9.14 11.89 -5.83
CA THR A 71 -9.71 11.66 -7.16
C THR A 71 -11.02 10.87 -7.10
N ILE A 72 -11.06 9.77 -6.34
CA ILE A 72 -12.28 8.98 -6.14
C ILE A 72 -13.40 9.86 -5.57
N ASN A 73 -13.12 10.63 -4.51
CA ASN A 73 -14.11 11.47 -3.87
C ASN A 73 -14.56 12.63 -4.75
N LYS A 74 -13.66 13.22 -5.54
CA LYS A 74 -14.00 14.25 -6.55
C LYS A 74 -14.99 13.73 -7.58
N TYR A 75 -14.88 12.46 -7.99
CA TYR A 75 -15.73 11.83 -9.00
C TYR A 75 -16.78 10.88 -8.40
N GLY A 76 -17.48 11.36 -7.37
CA GLY A 76 -18.68 10.71 -6.82
C GLY A 76 -18.40 9.50 -5.92
N GLY A 77 -17.16 9.35 -5.44
CA GLY A 77 -16.82 8.44 -4.35
C GLY A 77 -17.08 9.07 -2.98
N ALA A 78 -17.08 8.24 -1.94
CA ALA A 78 -17.30 8.66 -0.56
C ALA A 78 -16.39 7.90 0.41
N LEU A 79 -15.11 7.74 0.05
CA LEU A 79 -14.10 7.13 0.91
C LEU A 79 -13.75 8.10 2.04
N LYS A 80 -14.08 7.72 3.27
CA LYS A 80 -13.73 8.43 4.50
C LYS A 80 -12.68 7.63 5.26
N ASP A 81 -11.78 8.34 5.93
CA ASP A 81 -10.83 7.76 6.90
C ASP A 81 -10.00 6.60 6.35
N ALA A 82 -9.66 6.65 5.05
CA ALA A 82 -8.84 5.64 4.40
C ALA A 82 -7.36 5.93 4.69
N ILE A 83 -6.76 5.11 5.54
CA ILE A 83 -5.43 5.28 6.13
C ILE A 83 -4.62 4.02 5.86
N GLY A 84 -3.47 4.20 5.22
CA GLY A 84 -2.52 3.13 4.93
C GLY A 84 -1.27 3.22 5.81
N ILE A 85 -0.28 2.38 5.51
CA ILE A 85 1.02 2.42 6.18
C ILE A 85 1.90 3.50 5.54
N PRO A 86 2.57 4.36 6.31
CA PRO A 86 3.49 5.34 5.75
C PRO A 86 4.60 4.67 4.92
N GLU A 87 4.92 5.23 3.76
CA GLU A 87 5.84 4.59 2.82
C GLU A 87 7.28 4.54 3.33
N GLU A 88 7.67 5.52 4.16
CA GLU A 88 8.96 5.54 4.84
C GLU A 88 9.14 4.35 5.80
N GLU A 89 8.05 3.89 6.42
CA GLU A 89 8.08 2.72 7.28
C GLU A 89 8.17 1.43 6.46
N LEU A 90 7.44 1.34 5.35
CA LEU A 90 7.59 0.24 4.40
C LEU A 90 9.01 0.18 3.84
N ARG A 91 9.62 1.34 3.55
CA ARG A 91 11.00 1.45 3.09
C ARG A 91 11.99 0.99 4.14
N ARG A 92 11.81 1.41 5.40
CA ARG A 92 12.63 0.95 6.52
C ARG A 92 12.52 -0.56 6.70
N ALA A 93 11.31 -1.11 6.63
CA ALA A 93 11.09 -2.55 6.72
C ALA A 93 11.75 -3.29 5.55
N ALA A 94 11.59 -2.84 4.31
CA ALA A 94 12.19 -3.45 3.12
C ALA A 94 13.73 -3.43 3.11
N ALA A 95 14.36 -2.55 3.89
CA ALA A 95 15.80 -2.51 4.07
C ALA A 95 16.34 -3.53 5.11
N SER A 96 15.45 -4.33 5.72
CA SER A 96 15.75 -5.32 6.77
C SER A 96 15.55 -6.76 6.27
N ALA A 97 15.22 -7.72 7.13
CA ALA A 97 14.92 -9.11 6.73
C ALA A 97 13.60 -9.28 5.95
N VAL A 98 12.79 -8.22 5.82
CA VAL A 98 11.55 -8.25 5.04
C VAL A 98 11.87 -8.33 3.55
N CYS A 99 11.52 -9.46 2.93
CA CYS A 99 11.77 -9.72 1.51
C CYS A 99 10.50 -9.65 0.65
N LYS A 100 9.32 -9.56 1.28
CA LYS A 100 8.03 -9.53 0.58
C LYS A 100 7.04 -8.65 1.32
N ILE A 101 6.46 -7.69 0.61
CA ILE A 101 5.46 -6.74 1.13
C ILE A 101 4.19 -6.87 0.28
N ASN A 102 3.07 -7.25 0.89
CA ASN A 102 1.82 -7.45 0.16
C ASN A 102 1.07 -6.11 0.01
N ILE A 103 0.90 -5.66 -1.25
CA ILE A 103 0.18 -4.43 -1.61
C ILE A 103 -0.98 -4.81 -2.54
N ASP A 104 -2.19 -4.35 -2.19
CA ASP A 104 -3.40 -4.66 -2.96
C ASP A 104 -4.34 -3.46 -3.01
N SER A 105 -4.72 -2.92 -1.84
CA SER A 105 -5.62 -1.75 -1.77
C SER A 105 -5.16 -0.55 -2.61
N ASP A 106 -3.85 -0.31 -2.73
CA ASP A 106 -3.32 0.81 -3.52
C ASP A 106 -3.69 0.69 -5.00
N SER A 107 -3.56 -0.50 -5.61
CA SER A 107 -3.89 -0.67 -7.03
C SER A 107 -5.41 -0.66 -7.27
N ARG A 108 -6.20 -1.15 -6.31
CA ARG A 108 -7.66 -1.01 -6.34
C ARG A 108 -8.08 0.46 -6.33
N LEU A 109 -7.44 1.29 -5.50
CA LEU A 109 -7.68 2.73 -5.45
C LEU A 109 -7.29 3.41 -6.77
N ALA A 110 -6.09 3.16 -7.28
CA ALA A 110 -5.61 3.72 -8.53
C ALA A 110 -6.50 3.37 -9.73
N MET A 111 -6.94 2.10 -9.84
CA MET A 111 -7.89 1.69 -10.87
C MET A 111 -9.24 2.41 -10.70
N THR A 112 -9.78 2.41 -9.48
CA THR A 112 -11.11 3.00 -9.19
C THR A 112 -11.13 4.50 -9.48
N ALA A 113 -10.07 5.22 -9.11
CA ALA A 113 -9.90 6.63 -9.36
C ALA A 113 -9.98 6.94 -10.87
N SER A 114 -9.17 6.26 -11.68
CA SER A 114 -9.15 6.47 -13.13
C SER A 114 -10.47 6.12 -13.81
N VAL A 115 -11.11 5.02 -13.40
CA VAL A 115 -12.41 4.63 -13.98
C VAL A 115 -13.48 5.67 -13.65
N ARG A 116 -13.55 6.13 -12.39
CA ARG A 116 -14.52 7.16 -11.97
C ARG A 116 -14.31 8.47 -12.72
N GLU A 117 -13.07 8.90 -12.88
CA GLU A 117 -12.74 10.11 -13.63
C GLU A 117 -13.21 10.02 -15.09
N VAL A 118 -12.94 8.91 -15.78
CA VAL A 118 -13.38 8.74 -17.17
C VAL A 118 -14.90 8.76 -17.26
N PHE A 119 -15.61 8.04 -16.40
CA PHE A 119 -17.08 8.04 -16.40
C PHE A 119 -17.67 9.42 -16.11
N ALA A 120 -17.06 10.20 -15.23
CA ALA A 120 -17.55 11.55 -14.92
C ALA A 120 -17.24 12.57 -16.02
N THR A 121 -16.09 12.47 -16.69
CA THR A 121 -15.61 13.47 -17.66
C THR A 121 -15.96 13.12 -19.12
N LYS A 122 -16.27 11.86 -19.41
CA LYS A 122 -16.61 11.35 -20.74
C LYS A 122 -17.88 10.49 -20.69
N PRO A 123 -19.07 11.09 -20.44
CA PRO A 123 -20.30 10.32 -20.18
C PRO A 123 -20.79 9.47 -21.37
N ALA A 124 -20.37 9.77 -22.60
CA ALA A 124 -20.68 8.96 -23.78
C ALA A 124 -19.73 7.76 -23.96
N GLU A 125 -18.64 7.68 -23.20
CA GLU A 125 -17.64 6.63 -23.33
C GLU A 125 -18.14 5.33 -22.70
N PHE A 126 -18.28 4.29 -23.51
CA PHE A 126 -18.74 2.97 -23.10
C PHE A 126 -17.72 1.86 -23.43
N ASP A 127 -16.72 2.15 -24.25
CA ASP A 127 -15.71 1.17 -24.65
C ASP A 127 -14.80 0.86 -23.45
N PRO A 128 -14.77 -0.39 -22.95
CA PRO A 128 -13.93 -0.77 -21.82
C PRO A 128 -12.47 -0.41 -21.96
N ARG A 129 -11.94 -0.41 -23.19
CA ARG A 129 -10.54 -0.08 -23.44
C ARG A 129 -10.22 1.37 -23.10
N LYS A 130 -11.23 2.26 -23.17
CA LYS A 130 -11.07 3.70 -22.98
C LYS A 130 -11.11 4.14 -21.52
N TYR A 131 -11.67 3.34 -20.61
CA TYR A 131 -11.56 3.56 -19.16
C TYR A 131 -10.59 2.59 -18.47
N LEU A 132 -10.42 1.36 -18.95
CA LEU A 132 -9.44 0.42 -18.41
C LEU A 132 -8.01 0.70 -18.90
N GLY A 133 -7.84 1.31 -20.06
CA GLY A 133 -6.53 1.77 -20.54
C GLY A 133 -5.88 2.77 -19.57
N PRO A 134 -6.53 3.92 -19.29
CA PRO A 134 -6.06 4.88 -18.29
C PRO A 134 -5.87 4.26 -16.90
N ALA A 135 -6.79 3.38 -16.46
CA ALA A 135 -6.68 2.72 -15.16
C ALA A 135 -5.44 1.81 -15.05
N ARG A 136 -5.13 1.05 -16.11
CA ARG A 136 -3.91 0.24 -16.19
C ARG A 136 -2.66 1.13 -16.16
N ASP A 137 -2.66 2.23 -16.90
CA ASP A 137 -1.52 3.14 -16.95
C ASP A 137 -1.29 3.81 -15.58
N ASN A 138 -2.37 4.12 -14.84
CA ASN A 138 -2.28 4.65 -13.49
C ASN A 138 -1.70 3.62 -12.50
N MET A 139 -2.21 2.39 -12.50
CA MET A 139 -1.63 1.30 -11.70
C MET A 139 -0.16 1.04 -12.05
N LYS A 140 0.23 1.15 -13.32
CA LYS A 140 1.63 1.01 -13.72
C LYS A 140 2.51 2.09 -13.09
N LYS A 141 2.07 3.36 -13.10
CA LYS A 141 2.78 4.46 -12.44
C LYS A 141 2.93 4.19 -10.93
N LEU A 142 1.84 3.78 -10.28
CA LEU A 142 1.85 3.39 -8.87
C LEU A 142 2.89 2.31 -8.60
N TYR A 143 2.90 1.20 -9.37
CA TYR A 143 3.85 0.11 -9.13
C TYR A 143 5.30 0.50 -9.40
N ILE A 144 5.58 1.32 -10.41
CA ILE A 144 6.92 1.86 -10.66
C ILE A 144 7.40 2.64 -9.44
N HIS A 145 6.58 3.58 -8.94
CA HIS A 145 6.88 4.33 -7.72
C HIS A 145 7.15 3.41 -6.52
N LYS A 146 6.30 2.41 -6.29
CA LYS A 146 6.50 1.43 -5.21
C LYS A 146 7.82 0.70 -5.34
N ILE A 147 8.16 0.20 -6.53
CA ILE A 147 9.37 -0.58 -6.78
C ILE A 147 10.63 0.27 -6.54
N GLU A 148 10.63 1.51 -7.01
CA GLU A 148 11.78 2.41 -6.96
C GLU A 148 11.95 3.06 -5.58
N ASN A 149 10.89 3.68 -5.06
CA ASN A 149 10.98 4.60 -3.92
C ASN A 149 10.63 3.94 -2.58
N VAL A 150 9.83 2.87 -2.60
CA VAL A 150 9.32 2.24 -1.36
C VAL A 150 10.01 0.91 -1.10
N LEU A 151 9.93 -0.03 -2.04
CA LEU A 151 10.45 -1.39 -1.90
C LEU A 151 11.95 -1.46 -2.20
N GLY A 152 12.47 -0.57 -3.05
CA GLY A 152 13.87 -0.54 -3.49
C GLY A 152 14.33 -1.80 -4.19
N SER A 153 13.42 -2.45 -4.92
CA SER A 153 13.69 -3.64 -5.73
C SER A 153 14.01 -3.32 -7.19
N ALA A 154 14.02 -2.03 -7.57
CA ALA A 154 14.44 -1.58 -8.89
C ALA A 154 15.86 -2.05 -9.24
N ASN A 155 16.07 -2.45 -10.50
CA ASN A 155 17.37 -2.86 -11.05
C ASN A 155 18.06 -4.01 -10.28
N LYS A 156 17.26 -4.91 -9.68
CA LYS A 156 17.74 -6.13 -8.99
C LYS A 156 17.57 -7.42 -9.81
N LEU A 157 17.14 -7.31 -11.06
CA LEU A 157 17.13 -8.44 -11.99
C LEU A 157 18.58 -8.76 -12.37
N GLY A 158 19.04 -9.97 -12.03
CA GLY A 158 20.34 -10.50 -12.46
C GLY A 158 20.25 -11.21 -13.81
#